data_AF-A0A9D7XCX2-F1
#
_entry.id   AF-A0A9D7XCX2-F1
#
_cell.length_a   1.000
_cell.length_b   1.000
_cell.length_c   1.000
_cell.angle_alpha   90.00
_cell.angle_beta   90.00
_cell.angle_gamma   90.00
#
_symmetry.space_group_name_H-M   'P 1'
#
loop_
_entity.id
_entity.type
_entity.pdbx_description
1 polymer ?
#
loop_
_entity_poly.entity_id
_entity_poly.type
_entity_poly.pdbx_seq_one_letter_code
_entity_poly.pdbx_strand_id
1 'polypeptide(L)'
;MGSRARSWTLGALALCLSGPLCAQTQIYASGFDEPSEGPYNKAQAARFLTQASFGPTLSEIDRLARIGYNAWLSDQSTRPISLQLPFLDALIQQAIAAGQPIEVWQDKRQEIWWKNALQNSDQLRQRMAFALSQILVIFGSEWRAGRQSHRHRALLRSAVDQRSGQLPDAAGTGDAASDDGPVPVDVQKSQTRSGAEHPPG
;
A
#
# COMPACT_ATOMS: atom_id res chain seq x y z
N MET A 1 25.78 -1.23 -92.69
CA MET A 1 24.61 -0.46 -93.17
C MET A 1 23.39 -1.12 -92.54
N GLY A 2 22.51 -0.50 -91.76
CA GLY A 2 22.20 0.90 -91.54
C GLY A 2 20.72 0.94 -91.15
N SER A 3 20.48 1.11 -89.85
CA SER A 3 19.30 1.66 -89.16
C SER A 3 17.91 1.66 -89.82
N ARG A 4 16.89 1.25 -89.06
CA ARG A 4 15.76 2.14 -88.71
C ARG A 4 14.93 1.59 -87.53
N ALA A 5 14.94 2.39 -86.47
CA ALA A 5 14.07 2.28 -85.30
C ALA A 5 12.63 2.69 -85.63
N ARG A 6 11.67 2.16 -84.85
CA ARG A 6 10.42 2.84 -84.48
C ARG A 6 9.82 2.21 -83.22
N SER A 7 9.84 3.01 -82.17
CA SER A 7 9.21 2.92 -80.85
C SER A 7 7.67 2.89 -80.97
N TRP A 8 6.88 2.44 -79.98
CA TRP A 8 6.48 3.18 -78.77
C TRP A 8 5.66 2.28 -77.81
N THR A 9 5.87 2.53 -76.50
CA THR A 9 4.93 2.51 -75.37
C THR A 9 4.47 1.22 -74.64
N LEU A 10 4.80 1.25 -73.33
CA LEU A 10 4.00 0.90 -72.15
C LEU A 10 3.95 -0.58 -71.71
N GLY A 11 4.89 -0.94 -70.82
CA GLY A 11 4.74 -2.04 -69.87
C GLY A 11 5.40 -1.64 -68.56
N ALA A 12 4.58 -1.25 -67.60
CA ALA A 12 4.98 -0.66 -66.33
C ALA A 12 5.97 -1.55 -65.54
N LEU A 13 6.93 -0.86 -64.92
CA LEU A 13 7.87 -1.33 -63.92
C LEU A 13 7.11 -1.98 -62.73
N ALA A 14 6.83 -3.29 -62.81
CA ALA A 14 6.46 -4.09 -61.66
C ALA A 14 7.75 -4.45 -60.89
N LEU A 15 8.30 -3.46 -60.19
CA LEU A 15 9.37 -3.68 -59.23
C LEU A 15 8.79 -4.53 -58.09
N CYS A 16 9.30 -5.75 -57.97
CA CYS A 16 8.93 -6.75 -56.99
C CYS A 16 8.69 -6.17 -55.59
N LEU A 17 7.42 -6.09 -55.16
CA LEU A 17 7.06 -6.24 -53.75
C LEU A 17 7.27 -7.71 -53.33
N SER A 18 8.50 -8.21 -53.43
CA SER A 18 8.90 -9.54 -52.90
C SER A 18 10.05 -9.38 -51.92
N GLY A 19 9.88 -8.48 -50.96
CA GLY A 19 10.44 -8.73 -49.64
C GLY A 19 9.51 -9.73 -48.96
N PRO A 20 9.99 -10.90 -48.50
CA PRO A 20 9.14 -11.77 -47.71
C PRO A 20 8.70 -10.99 -46.48
N LEU A 21 7.39 -10.93 -46.25
CA LEU A 21 6.77 -10.52 -44.98
C LEU A 21 7.13 -11.55 -43.89
N CYS A 22 8.41 -11.78 -43.64
CA CYS A 22 8.89 -12.57 -42.52
C CYS A 22 9.06 -11.65 -41.31
N ALA A 23 8.00 -10.95 -40.92
CA ALA A 23 8.02 -10.13 -39.71
C ALA A 23 6.69 -10.13 -38.95
N GLN A 24 5.75 -11.03 -39.26
CA GLN A 24 4.41 -11.04 -38.63
C GLN A 24 3.92 -12.40 -38.10
N THR A 25 4.76 -13.42 -37.96
CA THR A 25 4.31 -14.74 -37.47
C THR A 25 4.92 -15.19 -36.14
N GLN A 26 5.59 -14.29 -35.41
CA GLN A 26 6.01 -14.60 -34.03
C GLN A 26 4.83 -14.78 -33.06
N ILE A 27 3.61 -14.36 -33.43
CA ILE A 27 2.40 -14.53 -32.62
C ILE A 27 1.81 -15.96 -32.75
N TYR A 28 2.20 -16.72 -33.78
CA TYR A 28 1.72 -18.09 -34.05
C TYR A 28 2.84 -19.13 -34.09
N ALA A 29 4.09 -18.75 -33.79
CA ALA A 29 5.24 -19.66 -33.79
C ALA A 29 5.23 -20.68 -32.63
N SER A 30 4.34 -20.51 -31.65
CA SER A 30 3.93 -21.60 -30.77
C SER A 30 2.84 -22.42 -31.47
N GLY A 31 3.24 -23.39 -32.28
CA GLY A 31 2.32 -24.47 -32.67
C GLY A 31 1.80 -25.20 -31.43
N PHE A 32 0.77 -26.02 -31.59
CA PHE A 32 0.29 -26.95 -30.55
C PHE A 32 1.34 -28.02 -30.15
N ASP A 33 2.54 -27.97 -30.73
CA ASP A 33 3.74 -28.64 -30.24
C ASP A 33 4.47 -27.69 -29.29
N GLU A 34 4.45 -28.04 -28.00
CA GLU A 34 5.15 -27.30 -26.96
C GLU A 34 6.66 -27.26 -27.27
N PRO A 35 7.29 -26.06 -27.39
CA PRO A 35 8.74 -25.98 -27.35
C PRO A 35 9.20 -26.58 -26.02
N SER A 36 10.26 -27.41 -26.03
CA SER A 36 10.68 -28.18 -24.85
C SER A 36 10.60 -27.31 -23.60
N GLU A 37 9.70 -27.67 -22.70
CA GLU A 37 9.27 -26.84 -21.59
C GLU A 37 10.48 -26.18 -20.92
N GLY A 38 10.64 -24.86 -21.09
CA GLY A 38 11.75 -24.13 -20.48
C GLY A 38 11.73 -24.29 -18.95
N PRO A 39 12.76 -23.83 -18.21
CA PRO A 39 13.79 -22.88 -18.62
C PRO A 39 14.99 -23.54 -19.30
N TYR A 40 15.51 -22.91 -20.36
CA TYR A 40 16.71 -23.38 -21.08
C TYR A 40 18.02 -22.99 -20.40
N ASN A 41 17.96 -22.13 -19.38
CA ASN A 41 19.09 -21.74 -18.54
C ASN A 41 18.62 -21.16 -17.19
N LYS A 42 19.54 -21.08 -16.22
CA LYS A 42 19.25 -20.52 -14.88
C LYS A 42 18.80 -19.07 -14.90
N ALA A 43 19.23 -18.27 -15.88
CA ALA A 43 18.80 -16.87 -15.98
C ALA A 43 17.31 -16.74 -16.33
N GLN A 44 16.79 -17.61 -17.21
CA GLN A 44 15.36 -17.68 -17.49
C GLN A 44 14.57 -18.15 -16.27
N ALA A 45 15.08 -19.17 -15.57
CA ALA A 45 14.48 -19.66 -14.33
C ALA A 45 14.36 -18.55 -13.27
N ALA A 46 15.44 -17.79 -13.07
CA ALA A 46 15.47 -16.67 -12.14
C ALA A 46 14.48 -15.56 -12.52
N ARG A 47 14.41 -15.19 -13.80
CA ARG A 47 13.44 -14.18 -14.30
C ARG A 47 12.01 -14.62 -14.05
N PHE A 48 11.69 -15.87 -14.39
CA PHE A 48 10.37 -16.43 -14.16
C PHE A 48 10.00 -16.40 -12.68
N LEU A 49 10.85 -16.92 -11.79
CA LEU A 49 10.54 -16.93 -10.36
C LEU A 49 10.48 -15.53 -9.75
N THR A 50 11.23 -14.56 -10.27
CA THR A 50 11.14 -13.16 -9.80
C THR A 50 9.74 -12.57 -10.07
N GLN A 51 9.10 -12.97 -11.17
CA GLN A 51 7.73 -12.57 -11.49
C GLN A 51 6.69 -13.39 -10.71
N ALA A 52 6.95 -14.69 -10.51
CA ALA A 52 6.00 -15.64 -9.95
C ALA A 52 6.09 -15.85 -8.42
N SER A 53 7.10 -15.31 -7.73
CA SER A 53 7.33 -15.45 -6.28
C SER A 53 7.84 -14.16 -5.63
N PHE A 54 7.78 -14.02 -4.31
CA PHE A 54 8.24 -12.81 -3.59
C PHE A 54 9.76 -12.73 -3.38
N GLY A 55 10.51 -13.76 -3.75
CA GLY A 55 11.97 -13.77 -3.65
C GLY A 55 12.53 -15.17 -3.89
N PRO A 56 13.00 -15.50 -5.10
CA PRO A 56 13.54 -16.82 -5.37
C PRO A 56 14.85 -17.07 -4.64
N THR A 57 14.97 -18.26 -4.05
CA THR A 57 16.24 -18.78 -3.56
C THR A 57 17.05 -19.42 -4.69
N LEU A 58 18.38 -19.49 -4.55
CA LEU A 58 19.25 -20.16 -5.52
C LEU A 58 18.85 -21.63 -5.71
N SER A 59 18.42 -22.30 -4.64
CA SER A 59 17.92 -23.68 -4.69
C SER A 59 16.65 -23.82 -5.53
N GLU A 60 15.75 -22.85 -5.50
CA GLU A 60 14.51 -22.88 -6.31
C GLU A 60 14.79 -22.62 -7.78
N ILE A 61 15.74 -21.75 -8.09
CA ILE A 61 16.20 -21.50 -9.46
C ILE A 61 16.79 -22.80 -10.05
N ASP A 62 17.63 -23.49 -9.29
CA ASP A 62 18.23 -24.75 -9.70
C ASP A 62 17.24 -25.91 -9.75
N ARG A 63 16.19 -25.88 -8.92
CA ARG A 63 15.07 -26.83 -9.01
C ARG A 63 14.27 -26.57 -10.27
N LEU A 64 13.85 -25.33 -10.52
CA LEU A 64 13.05 -24.97 -11.68
C LEU A 64 13.77 -25.29 -13.00
N ALA A 65 15.07 -25.03 -13.08
CA ALA A 65 15.90 -25.38 -14.23
C ALA A 65 15.97 -26.90 -14.50
N ARG A 66 15.66 -27.75 -13.51
CA ARG A 66 15.60 -29.21 -13.66
C ARG A 66 14.19 -29.74 -13.95
N ILE A 67 13.16 -29.15 -13.34
CA ILE A 67 11.79 -29.68 -13.43
C ILE A 67 10.94 -29.06 -14.54
N GLY A 68 11.28 -27.85 -15.02
CA GLY A 68 10.48 -27.14 -16.02
C GLY A 68 9.34 -26.30 -15.43
N TYR A 69 8.74 -25.44 -16.27
CA TYR A 69 7.71 -24.49 -15.86
C TYR A 69 6.37 -25.13 -15.43
N ASN A 70 5.78 -26.00 -16.25
CA ASN A 70 4.52 -26.68 -15.99
C ASN A 70 4.61 -27.60 -14.77
N ALA A 71 5.72 -28.32 -14.59
CA ALA A 71 5.93 -29.12 -13.39
C ALA A 71 5.95 -28.24 -12.13
N TRP A 72 6.61 -27.08 -12.19
CA TRP A 72 6.60 -26.11 -11.10
C TRP A 72 5.21 -25.51 -10.84
N LEU A 73 4.47 -25.13 -11.90
CA LEU A 73 3.11 -24.60 -11.78
C LEU A 73 2.16 -25.63 -11.16
N SER A 74 2.27 -26.89 -11.59
CA SER A 74 1.49 -28.00 -11.05
C SER A 74 1.80 -28.20 -9.57
N ASP A 75 3.08 -28.22 -9.19
CA ASP A 75 3.52 -28.28 -7.80
C ASP A 75 2.92 -27.12 -6.98
N GLN A 76 2.99 -25.87 -7.46
CA GLN A 76 2.39 -24.72 -6.78
C GLN A 76 0.88 -24.84 -6.57
N SER A 77 0.16 -25.45 -7.52
CA SER A 77 -1.29 -25.64 -7.42
C SER A 77 -1.69 -26.59 -6.29
N THR A 78 -0.84 -27.59 -5.99
CA THR A 78 -1.05 -28.61 -4.95
C THR A 78 -0.66 -28.15 -3.55
N ARG A 79 0.02 -27.00 -3.42
CA ARG A 79 0.50 -26.53 -2.12
C ARG A 79 -0.67 -26.16 -1.20
N PRO A 80 -0.55 -26.48 0.12
CA PRO A 80 -1.54 -26.08 1.10
C PRO A 80 -1.80 -24.57 1.05
N ILE A 81 -3.07 -24.20 1.20
CA ILE A 81 -3.49 -22.80 1.18
C ILE A 81 -3.05 -22.14 2.50
N SER A 82 -2.39 -20.99 2.39
CA SER A 82 -2.08 -20.16 3.55
C SER A 82 -3.32 -19.44 4.08
N LEU A 83 -3.78 -19.83 5.26
CA LEU A 83 -4.95 -19.24 5.90
C LEU A 83 -4.56 -18.05 6.78
N GLN A 84 -5.43 -17.03 6.83
CA GLN A 84 -5.26 -15.87 7.72
C GLN A 84 -6.13 -15.98 8.98
N LEU A 85 -7.30 -16.63 8.89
CA LEU A 85 -8.27 -16.71 9.98
C LEU A 85 -7.71 -17.30 11.27
N PRO A 86 -6.98 -18.44 11.26
CA PRO A 86 -6.49 -19.03 12.51
C PRO A 86 -5.55 -18.10 13.29
N PHE A 87 -4.78 -17.27 12.58
CA PHE A 87 -3.91 -16.29 13.20
C PHE A 87 -4.69 -15.15 13.86
N LEU A 88 -5.72 -14.64 13.17
CA LEU A 88 -6.57 -13.58 13.73
C LEU A 88 -7.38 -14.08 14.93
N ASP A 89 -7.90 -15.31 14.86
CA ASP A 89 -8.62 -15.94 15.96
C ASP A 89 -7.72 -16.09 17.20
N ALA A 90 -6.47 -16.50 17.01
CA ALA A 90 -5.49 -16.57 18.09
C ALA A 90 -5.23 -15.21 18.75
N LEU A 91 -5.12 -14.13 17.96
CA LEU A 91 -4.97 -12.77 18.50
C LEU A 91 -6.20 -12.31 19.29
N ILE A 92 -7.40 -12.62 18.79
CA ILE A 92 -8.66 -12.30 19.50
C ILE A 92 -8.71 -13.03 20.84
N GLN A 93 -8.39 -14.33 20.88
CA GLN A 93 -8.39 -15.11 22.11
C GLN A 93 -7.37 -14.59 23.13
N GLN A 94 -6.18 -14.15 22.66
CA GLN A 94 -5.18 -13.52 23.53
C GLN A 94 -5.67 -12.19 24.12
N ALA A 95 -6.35 -11.36 23.33
CA ALA A 95 -6.92 -10.10 23.81
C ALA A 95 -8.00 -10.34 24.88
N ILE A 96 -8.88 -11.32 24.66
CA ILE A 96 -9.91 -11.73 25.64
C ILE A 96 -9.26 -12.19 26.94
N ALA A 97 -8.26 -13.06 26.88
CA ALA A 97 -7.56 -13.58 28.06
C ALA A 97 -6.83 -12.48 28.85
N ALA A 98 -6.32 -11.46 28.16
CA ALA A 98 -5.64 -10.31 28.77
C ALA A 98 -6.58 -9.18 29.22
N GLY A 99 -7.90 -9.31 29.00
CA GLY A 99 -8.89 -8.26 29.26
C GLY A 99 -8.67 -6.98 28.44
N GLN A 100 -8.02 -7.09 27.29
CA GLN A 100 -7.72 -5.97 26.39
C GLN A 100 -8.82 -5.80 25.35
N PRO A 101 -9.01 -4.58 24.80
CA PRO A 101 -9.92 -4.37 23.68
C PRO A 101 -9.48 -5.20 22.46
N ILE A 102 -10.45 -5.80 21.76
CA ILE A 102 -10.21 -6.57 20.55
C ILE A 102 -9.97 -5.60 19.39
N GLU A 103 -8.71 -5.42 19.01
CA GLU A 103 -8.31 -4.54 17.90
C GLU A 103 -7.73 -5.37 16.75
N VAL A 104 -8.61 -5.85 15.86
CA VAL A 104 -8.20 -6.49 14.60
C VAL A 104 -8.47 -5.54 13.44
N TRP A 105 -7.49 -4.68 13.15
CA TRP A 105 -7.56 -3.70 12.08
C TRP A 105 -6.73 -4.11 10.86
N GLN A 106 -6.59 -3.18 9.91
CA GLN A 106 -5.89 -3.40 8.64
C GLN A 106 -4.42 -3.76 8.83
N ASP A 107 -3.79 -3.27 9.90
CA ASP A 107 -2.41 -3.57 10.27
C ASP A 107 -2.19 -5.07 10.49
N LYS A 108 -3.05 -5.74 11.27
CA LYS A 108 -2.94 -7.17 11.57
C LYS A 108 -3.19 -8.05 10.35
N ARG A 109 -4.09 -7.60 9.47
CA ARG A 109 -4.36 -8.28 8.18
C ARG A 109 -3.18 -8.18 7.22
N GLN A 110 -2.54 -7.01 7.16
CA GLN A 110 -1.32 -6.82 6.37
C GLN A 110 -0.14 -7.60 6.93
N GLU A 111 0.01 -7.62 8.26
CA GLU A 111 1.04 -8.37 8.97
C GLU A 111 0.99 -9.86 8.62
N ILE A 112 -0.19 -10.50 8.79
CA ILE A 112 -0.33 -11.93 8.47
C ILE A 112 -0.19 -12.20 6.97
N TRP A 113 -0.63 -11.27 6.11
CA TRP A 113 -0.42 -11.41 4.68
C TRP A 113 1.06 -11.42 4.31
N TRP A 114 1.85 -10.46 4.80
CA TRP A 114 3.30 -10.43 4.58
C TRP A 114 4.00 -11.65 5.15
N LYS A 115 3.60 -12.09 6.34
CA LYS A 115 4.12 -13.32 6.94
C LYS A 115 3.87 -14.52 6.03
N ASN A 116 2.65 -14.67 5.53
CA ASN A 116 2.30 -15.76 4.62
C ASN A 116 3.05 -15.65 3.28
N ALA A 117 3.14 -14.45 2.71
CA ALA A 117 3.81 -14.20 1.45
C ALA A 117 5.32 -14.51 1.49
N LEU A 118 5.97 -14.34 2.64
CA LEU A 118 7.43 -14.55 2.79
C LEU A 118 7.80 -15.94 3.31
N GLN A 119 6.97 -16.54 4.17
CA GLN A 119 7.33 -17.77 4.89
C GLN A 119 6.69 -19.03 4.29
N ASN A 120 5.53 -18.89 3.65
CA ASN A 120 4.80 -20.06 3.17
C ASN A 120 5.19 -20.42 1.73
N SER A 121 4.90 -21.67 1.40
CA SER A 121 5.39 -22.26 0.15
C SER A 121 4.49 -21.98 -1.06
N ASP A 122 3.26 -21.46 -0.86
CA ASP A 122 2.25 -21.15 -1.87
C ASP A 122 2.50 -19.79 -2.58
N GLN A 123 3.75 -19.57 -3.00
CA GLN A 123 4.24 -18.30 -3.56
C GLN A 123 3.43 -17.80 -4.76
N LEU A 124 3.07 -18.69 -5.69
CA LEU A 124 2.29 -18.33 -6.88
C LEU A 124 0.91 -17.77 -6.48
N ARG A 125 0.25 -18.41 -5.52
CA ARG A 125 -1.09 -18.01 -5.05
C ARG A 125 -1.03 -16.64 -4.38
N GLN A 126 0.01 -16.38 -3.58
CA GLN A 126 0.20 -15.08 -2.93
C GLN A 126 0.50 -13.97 -3.94
N ARG A 127 1.31 -14.24 -4.97
CA ARG A 127 1.59 -13.29 -6.06
C ARG A 127 0.35 -12.98 -6.89
N MET A 128 -0.46 -13.99 -7.21
CA MET A 128 -1.74 -13.79 -7.90
C MET A 128 -2.71 -12.96 -7.05
N ALA A 129 -2.86 -13.28 -5.77
CA ALA A 129 -3.70 -12.51 -4.86
C ALA A 129 -3.25 -11.03 -4.80
N PHE A 130 -1.94 -10.78 -4.75
CA PHE A 130 -1.40 -9.43 -4.81
C PHE A 130 -1.72 -8.73 -6.14
N ALA A 131 -1.46 -9.38 -7.28
CA ALA A 131 -1.76 -8.79 -8.60
C ALA A 131 -3.26 -8.43 -8.74
N LEU A 132 -4.15 -9.33 -8.29
CA LEU A 132 -5.59 -9.07 -8.26
C LEU A 132 -5.94 -7.91 -7.34
N SER A 133 -5.27 -7.77 -6.19
CA SER A 133 -5.48 -6.63 -5.28
C SER A 133 -5.08 -5.29 -5.91
N GLN A 134 -4.05 -5.27 -6.76
CA GLN A 134 -3.60 -4.06 -7.46
C GLN A 134 -4.53 -3.63 -8.59
N ILE A 135 -5.31 -4.57 -9.15
CA ILE A 135 -6.32 -4.27 -10.18
C ILE A 135 -7.61 -3.73 -9.54
N LEU A 136 -7.97 -4.24 -8.35
CA LEU A 136 -9.23 -3.91 -7.67
C LEU A 136 -9.18 -2.64 -6.79
N VAL A 137 -8.14 -1.80 -6.92
CA VAL A 137 -7.84 -0.64 -6.07
C VAL A 137 -8.93 0.44 -6.04
N ILE A 138 -9.91 0.40 -6.94
CA ILE A 138 -10.87 1.51 -7.16
C ILE A 138 -12.09 1.49 -6.22
N PHE A 139 -12.29 0.48 -5.37
CA PHE A 139 -13.53 0.39 -4.56
C PHE A 139 -13.45 0.96 -3.13
N GLY A 140 -12.37 1.66 -2.77
CA GLY A 140 -12.13 2.09 -1.38
C GLY A 140 -12.07 3.60 -1.11
N SER A 141 -12.15 4.46 -2.13
CA SER A 141 -11.90 5.89 -1.95
C SER A 141 -13.14 6.73 -1.60
N GLU A 142 -14.35 6.19 -1.63
CA GLU A 142 -15.59 6.96 -1.39
C GLU A 142 -16.32 6.62 -0.09
N TRP A 143 -15.59 6.48 1.02
CA TRP A 143 -16.22 6.53 2.36
C TRP A 143 -15.46 7.42 3.36
N ARG A 144 -14.67 8.37 2.85
CA ARG A 144 -13.99 9.37 3.68
C ARG A 144 -14.61 10.77 3.63
N ALA A 145 -15.79 10.92 3.04
CA ALA A 145 -16.51 12.20 3.05
C ALA A 145 -17.34 12.47 4.34
N GLY A 146 -17.54 11.47 5.21
CA GLY A 146 -18.51 11.59 6.31
C GLY A 146 -17.97 11.69 7.75
N ARG A 147 -16.66 11.68 8.00
CA ARG A 147 -16.12 11.54 9.38
C ARG A 147 -15.15 12.62 9.86
N GLN A 148 -15.31 13.85 9.37
CA GLN A 148 -14.63 15.02 9.93
C GLN A 148 -15.63 16.11 10.33
N SER A 149 -16.41 15.91 11.41
CA SER A 149 -17.11 17.04 12.05
C SER A 149 -17.52 16.86 13.52
N HIS A 150 -16.76 16.14 14.35
CA HIS A 150 -17.10 16.04 15.79
C HIS A 150 -16.13 16.70 16.76
N ARG A 151 -14.94 17.14 16.33
CA ARG A 151 -14.03 17.89 17.23
C ARG A 151 -14.24 19.40 17.21
N HIS A 152 -14.60 19.98 16.06
CA HIS A 152 -14.78 21.43 15.94
C HIS A 152 -16.19 21.92 16.33
N ARG A 153 -17.22 21.06 16.24
CA ARG A 153 -18.62 21.39 16.59
C ARG A 153 -18.93 21.37 18.09
N ALA A 154 -18.13 20.67 18.89
CA ALA A 154 -18.30 20.65 20.35
C ALA A 154 -17.86 21.98 20.97
N LEU A 155 -16.74 22.55 20.51
CA LEU A 155 -16.21 23.83 21.00
C LEU A 155 -17.11 25.01 20.63
N LEU A 156 -17.74 24.98 19.46
CA LEU A 156 -18.69 26.03 19.06
C LEU A 156 -20.01 25.95 19.84
N ARG A 157 -20.44 24.75 20.26
CA ARG A 157 -21.64 24.60 21.09
C ARG A 157 -21.38 25.01 22.54
N SER A 158 -20.23 24.66 23.11
CA SER A 158 -19.84 25.14 24.44
C SER A 158 -19.60 26.66 24.48
N ALA A 159 -19.08 27.24 23.39
CA ALA A 159 -18.89 28.70 23.30
C ALA A 159 -20.22 29.47 23.14
N VAL A 160 -21.23 28.88 22.49
CA VAL A 160 -22.58 29.46 22.40
C VAL A 160 -23.34 29.34 23.72
N ASP A 161 -23.22 28.20 24.42
CA ASP A 161 -23.84 28.00 25.75
C ASP A 161 -23.21 28.87 26.84
N GLN A 162 -21.90 29.16 26.76
CA GLN A 162 -21.26 30.12 27.67
C GLN A 162 -21.67 31.57 27.40
N ARG A 163 -22.10 31.90 26.17
CA ARG A 163 -22.52 33.25 25.79
C ARG A 163 -23.99 33.53 26.11
N SER A 164 -24.85 32.51 26.11
CA SER A 164 -26.26 32.62 26.49
C SER A 164 -26.48 32.70 28.01
N GLY A 165 -25.52 32.25 28.82
CA GLY A 165 -25.55 32.42 30.28
C GLY A 165 -25.12 33.80 30.80
N GLN A 166 -24.66 34.70 29.93
CA GLN A 166 -24.12 36.02 30.29
C GLN A 166 -24.97 37.16 29.68
N LEU A 167 -26.28 37.12 29.86
CA LEU A 167 -27.16 38.29 29.69
C LEU A 167 -27.47 38.85 31.07
N PRO A 168 -26.99 40.06 31.44
CA PRO A 168 -27.33 40.66 32.71
C PRO A 168 -28.80 41.10 32.70
N ASP A 169 -29.59 40.52 33.61
CA ASP A 169 -30.94 40.98 33.93
C ASP A 169 -30.88 42.43 34.43
N ALA A 170 -31.22 43.36 33.55
CA ALA A 170 -31.38 44.76 33.91
C ALA A 170 -32.75 44.97 34.56
N ALA A 171 -32.84 44.87 35.89
CA ALA A 171 -33.92 45.48 36.69
C ALA A 171 -33.60 45.54 38.21
N GLY A 172 -33.34 46.75 38.73
CA GLY A 172 -33.42 47.16 40.15
C GLY A 172 -32.33 46.59 41.08
N THR A 173 -31.68 47.31 42.00
CA THR A 173 -31.94 48.59 42.67
C THR A 173 -30.60 48.97 43.31
N GLY A 174 -30.18 50.23 43.20
CA GLY A 174 -28.91 50.69 43.78
C GLY A 174 -28.99 50.81 45.30
N ASP A 175 -27.89 50.46 45.97
CA ASP A 175 -27.41 51.28 47.07
C ASP A 175 -25.88 51.17 47.25
N ALA A 176 -25.30 52.36 47.33
CA ALA A 176 -23.99 52.86 47.74
C ALA A 176 -22.86 51.90 48.22
N ALA A 177 -21.67 52.09 47.63
CA ALA A 177 -20.44 52.61 48.27
C ALA A 177 -19.23 52.24 47.39
N SER A 178 -18.67 53.16 46.59
CA SER A 178 -17.45 53.93 46.91
C SER A 178 -16.29 53.06 47.41
N ASP A 179 -15.23 52.87 46.63
CA ASP A 179 -14.00 53.68 46.76
C ASP A 179 -12.86 53.21 45.81
N ASP A 180 -12.31 54.17 45.07
CA ASP A 180 -11.00 54.35 44.43
C ASP A 180 -10.17 53.21 43.78
N GLY A 181 -9.81 53.41 42.50
CA GLY A 181 -8.60 52.87 41.85
C GLY A 181 -7.35 53.73 42.16
N PRO A 182 -6.23 53.73 41.38
CA PRO A 182 -5.92 52.98 40.15
C PRO A 182 -4.47 52.40 40.00
N VAL A 183 -4.35 51.25 39.28
CA VAL A 183 -3.28 50.72 38.36
C VAL A 183 -1.73 50.82 38.67
N PRO A 184 -0.77 50.24 37.88
CA PRO A 184 0.26 49.29 38.38
C PRO A 184 1.73 49.71 38.09
N VAL A 185 2.75 49.18 38.79
CA VAL A 185 4.17 49.38 38.37
C VAL A 185 5.13 48.26 38.83
N ASP A 186 5.77 47.61 37.84
CA ASP A 186 7.19 47.17 37.70
C ASP A 186 7.95 46.40 38.81
N VAL A 187 8.49 45.21 38.51
CA VAL A 187 9.87 44.87 38.05
C VAL A 187 10.91 44.80 39.18
N GLN A 188 11.56 43.63 39.29
CA GLN A 188 12.90 43.28 39.83
C GLN A 188 13.44 44.07 41.05
N LYS A 189 14.08 43.48 42.08
CA LYS A 189 15.29 42.63 42.03
C LYS A 189 15.76 42.42 43.48
N SER A 190 16.47 41.32 43.75
CA SER A 190 17.52 41.15 44.81
C SER A 190 17.14 41.36 46.28
N GLN A 191 17.68 40.69 47.30
CA GLN A 191 18.57 39.55 47.54
C GLN A 191 18.77 39.55 49.09
N THR A 192 19.37 38.49 49.65
CA THR A 192 19.96 38.38 51.01
C THR A 192 18.97 38.06 52.15
N ARG A 193 19.28 37.23 53.17
CA ARG A 193 20.40 36.35 53.54
C ARG A 193 20.00 35.65 54.86
N SER A 194 20.72 34.58 55.21
CA SER A 194 20.91 33.99 56.56
C SER A 194 20.03 32.75 56.80
N GLY A 195 20.56 31.52 56.90
CA GLY A 195 21.64 31.01 57.77
C GLY A 195 20.95 30.13 58.83
N ALA A 196 21.22 28.83 58.99
CA ALA A 196 22.43 28.23 59.55
C ALA A 196 22.41 26.69 59.33
N GLU A 197 23.55 26.07 58.92
CA GLU A 197 24.39 25.12 59.73
C GLU A 197 23.72 23.75 60.01
N HIS A 198 24.11 22.56 59.51
CA HIS A 198 25.40 21.81 59.44
C HIS A 198 26.04 21.58 60.84
N PRO A 199 26.82 20.52 61.17
CA PRO A 199 26.96 19.13 60.67
C PRO A 199 27.24 18.10 61.83
N PRO A 200 28.20 17.15 61.76
CA PRO A 200 28.15 15.84 61.09
C PRO A 200 28.47 14.64 62.01
N GLY A 201 28.24 13.45 61.45
CA GLY A 201 28.93 12.19 61.77
C GLY A 201 28.83 11.27 60.57
#